data_AF-A0A1Z8PXF3-F1
#
_entry.id   AF-A0A1Z8PXF3-F1
#
_cell.length_a   1.000
_cell.length_b   1.000
_cell.length_c   1.000
_cell.angle_alpha   90.00
_cell.angle_beta   90.00
_cell.angle_gamma   90.00
#
_symmetry.space_group_name_H-M   'P 1'
#
loop_
_entity.id
_entity.type
_entity.pdbx_description
1 polymer ?
#
loop_
_entity_poly.entity_id
_entity_poly.type
_entity_poly.pdbx_seq_one_letter_code
_entity_poly.pdbx_strand_id
1 'polypeptide(L)'
;MAVGDFFTFLYPIVPLIAMSGFVPQFIAAFRCTKGVPGVSLMTWNIWLASWMISLGYAVFALNDLMFSLTCLMNVILNVAFISMVMTKRQRFFIAIKNDTQTSGVHADATYQMNNLKI
;
A
#
# COMPACT_ATOMS: atom_id res chain seq x y z
N MET A 1 -4.56 -34.84 21.24
CA MET A 1 -5.00 -33.45 21.01
C MET A 1 -6.49 -33.47 20.79
N ALA A 2 -7.25 -32.66 21.52
CA ALA A 2 -8.65 -32.47 21.20
C ALA A 2 -8.73 -31.76 19.83
N VAL A 3 -9.81 -31.99 19.08
CA VAL A 3 -10.01 -31.33 17.77
C VAL A 3 -9.91 -29.80 17.89
N GLY A 4 -10.31 -29.24 19.03
CA GLY A 4 -10.16 -27.80 19.33
C GLY A 4 -8.71 -27.31 19.34
N ASP A 5 -7.78 -28.07 19.93
CA ASP A 5 -6.36 -27.67 20.03
C ASP A 5 -5.70 -27.57 18.65
N PHE A 6 -6.10 -28.46 17.74
CA PHE A 6 -5.60 -28.49 16.37
C PHE A 6 -6.00 -27.23 15.60
N PHE A 7 -7.26 -26.80 15.71
CA PHE A 7 -7.71 -25.58 15.04
C PHE A 7 -7.12 -24.33 15.68
N THR A 8 -6.93 -24.28 17.00
CA THR A 8 -6.23 -23.18 17.68
C THR A 8 -4.77 -23.05 17.21
N PHE A 9 -4.09 -24.17 16.96
CA PHE A 9 -2.74 -24.13 16.41
C PHE A 9 -2.70 -23.67 14.93
N LEU A 10 -3.69 -24.04 14.13
CA LEU A 10 -3.75 -23.68 12.71
C LEU A 10 -4.26 -22.26 12.44
N TYR A 11 -5.06 -21.69 13.35
CA TYR A 11 -5.73 -20.43 13.11
C TYR A 11 -4.79 -19.24 12.76
N PRO A 12 -3.54 -19.11 13.29
CA PRO A 12 -2.61 -18.07 12.88
C PRO A 12 -2.11 -18.21 11.43
N ILE A 13 -2.25 -19.40 10.84
CA ILE A 13 -1.85 -19.68 9.45
C ILE A 13 -2.84 -19.06 8.46
N VAL A 14 -4.12 -18.92 8.83
CA VAL A 14 -5.16 -18.35 7.97
C VAL A 14 -4.77 -16.95 7.44
N PRO A 15 -4.36 -15.99 8.28
CA PRO A 15 -3.91 -14.70 7.79
C PRO A 15 -2.60 -14.76 6.99
N LEU A 16 -1.71 -15.72 7.24
CA LEU A 16 -0.52 -15.94 6.40
C LEU A 16 -0.92 -16.40 4.99
N ILE A 17 -1.90 -17.31 4.88
CA ILE A 17 -2.46 -17.74 3.59
C ILE A 17 -3.15 -16.57 2.89
N ALA A 18 -3.97 -15.81 3.61
CA ALA A 18 -4.63 -14.63 3.05
C ALA A 18 -3.60 -13.62 2.51
N MET A 19 -2.52 -13.38 3.25
CA MET A 19 -1.41 -12.52 2.85
C MET A 19 -0.72 -13.01 1.58
N SER A 20 -0.55 -14.33 1.42
CA SER A 20 0.01 -14.93 0.20
C SER A 20 -0.83 -14.60 -1.04
N GLY A 21 -2.15 -14.46 -0.89
CA GLY A 21 -3.07 -14.08 -1.97
C GLY A 21 -2.84 -12.65 -2.50
N PHE A 22 -2.26 -11.77 -1.68
CA PHE A 22 -1.96 -10.40 -2.09
C PHE A 22 -0.57 -10.24 -2.71
N VAL A 23 0.30 -11.26 -2.64
CA VAL A 23 1.67 -11.23 -3.20
C VAL A 23 1.73 -10.74 -4.65
N PRO A 24 0.82 -11.16 -5.56
CA PRO A 24 0.81 -10.64 -6.93
C PRO A 24 0.57 -9.12 -7.00
N GLN A 25 -0.29 -8.59 -6.12
CA GLN A 25 -0.55 -7.15 -6.02
C GLN A 25 0.66 -6.40 -5.45
N PHE A 26 1.37 -6.99 -4.48
CA PHE A 26 2.64 -6.46 -3.99
C PHE A 26 3.66 -6.36 -5.12
N ILE A 27 3.91 -7.46 -5.84
CA ILE A 27 4.87 -7.51 -6.95
C ILE A 27 4.50 -6.49 -8.04
N ALA A 28 3.22 -6.38 -8.40
CA ALA A 28 2.75 -5.39 -9.36
C ALA A 28 3.02 -3.95 -8.88
N ALA A 29 2.76 -3.65 -7.60
CA ALA A 29 3.03 -2.33 -7.01
C ALA A 29 4.53 -2.01 -6.97
N PHE A 30 5.39 -2.99 -6.67
CA PHE A 30 6.84 -2.83 -6.68
C PHE A 30 7.38 -2.55 -8.08
N ARG A 31 6.94 -3.33 -9.07
CA ARG A 31 7.38 -3.21 -10.48
C ARG A 31 6.83 -1.98 -11.18
N CYS A 32 5.70 -1.43 -10.73
CA CYS A 32 5.12 -0.24 -11.32
C CYS A 32 5.95 1.01 -10.97
N THR A 33 6.45 1.68 -12.00
CA THR A 33 7.18 2.96 -11.93
C THR A 33 6.26 4.17 -12.02
N LYS A 34 5.06 4.02 -12.60
CA LYS A 34 4.10 5.10 -12.82
C LYS A 34 2.93 5.02 -11.83
N GLY A 35 3.01 5.74 -10.70
CA GLY A 35 1.87 6.08 -9.82
C GLY A 35 1.04 4.94 -9.18
N VAL A 36 1.28 3.67 -9.50
CA VAL A 36 0.54 2.50 -8.99
C VAL A 36 -1.00 2.70 -9.00
N PRO A 37 -1.63 2.95 -10.16
CA PRO A 37 -3.07 3.27 -10.22
C PRO A 37 -3.96 2.09 -9.84
N GLY A 38 -3.51 0.84 -10.05
CA GLY A 38 -4.30 -0.37 -9.77
C GLY A 38 -4.46 -0.75 -8.29
N VAL A 39 -3.89 0.04 -7.36
CA VAL A 39 -3.95 -0.25 -5.91
C VAL A 39 -4.85 0.75 -5.21
N SER A 40 -6.01 0.32 -4.71
CA SER A 40 -6.92 1.19 -3.95
C SER A 40 -6.39 1.44 -2.54
N LEU A 41 -5.92 2.66 -2.24
CA LEU A 41 -5.52 3.03 -0.88
C LEU A 41 -6.67 2.87 0.12
N MET A 42 -7.93 3.03 -0.31
CA MET A 42 -9.08 2.84 0.56
C MET A 42 -9.19 1.39 1.03
N THR A 43 -9.03 0.42 0.11
CA THR A 43 -9.06 -1.01 0.45
C THR A 43 -7.97 -1.35 1.47
N TRP A 44 -6.74 -0.87 1.26
CA TRP A 44 -5.62 -1.15 2.16
C TRP A 44 -5.77 -0.46 3.52
N ASN A 45 -6.35 0.75 3.58
CA ASN A 45 -6.65 1.41 4.86
C ASN A 45 -7.76 0.70 5.64
N ILE A 46 -8.79 0.18 4.97
CA ILE A 46 -9.82 -0.65 5.62
C ILE A 46 -9.18 -1.92 6.20
N TRP A 47 -8.32 -2.58 5.43
CA TRP A 47 -7.56 -3.74 5.91
C TRP A 47 -6.69 -3.41 7.11
N LEU A 48 -5.96 -2.30 7.08
CA LEU A 48 -5.17 -1.83 8.21
C LEU A 48 -6.03 -1.61 9.46
N ALA A 49 -7.17 -0.92 9.31
CA ALA A 49 -8.09 -0.67 10.43
C ALA A 49 -8.62 -1.98 11.02
N SER A 50 -9.02 -2.94 10.18
CA SER A 50 -9.45 -4.27 10.61
C SER A 50 -8.37 -4.99 11.42
N TRP A 51 -7.11 -4.94 10.98
CA TRP A 51 -5.99 -5.56 11.69
C TRP A 51 -5.63 -4.84 12.99
N MET A 52 -5.76 -3.51 13.06
CA MET A 52 -5.57 -2.78 14.32
C MET A 52 -6.67 -3.11 15.35
N ILE A 53 -7.93 -3.20 14.92
CA ILE A 53 -9.04 -3.61 15.80
C ILE A 53 -8.82 -5.05 16.26
N SER A 54 -8.43 -5.95 15.35
CA SER A 54 -8.13 -7.35 15.68
C SER A 54 -6.96 -7.48 16.64
N LEU A 55 -5.91 -6.66 16.49
CA LEU A 55 -4.79 -6.59 17.42
C LEU A 55 -5.25 -6.15 18.81
N GLY A 56 -6.04 -5.07 18.89
CA GLY A 56 -6.60 -4.61 20.16
C GLY A 56 -7.44 -5.70 20.83
N TYR A 57 -8.27 -6.39 20.07
CA TYR A 57 -9.06 -7.51 20.58
C TYR A 57 -8.18 -8.67 21.06
N ALA A 58 -7.15 -9.05 20.29
CA ALA A 58 -6.23 -10.12 20.64
C ALA A 58 -5.48 -9.84 21.95
N VAL A 59 -5.00 -8.61 22.12
CA VAL A 59 -4.20 -8.20 23.29
C VAL A 59 -5.09 -7.99 24.53
N PHE A 60 -6.18 -7.22 24.40
CA PHE A 60 -6.92 -6.76 25.58
C PHE A 60 -8.07 -7.70 25.98
N ALA A 61 -8.68 -8.41 25.04
CA ALA A 61 -9.81 -9.29 25.33
C ALA A 61 -9.39 -10.77 25.36
N LEU A 62 -8.67 -11.23 24.32
CA LEU A 62 -8.33 -12.64 24.18
C LEU A 62 -7.08 -13.05 24.99
N ASN A 63 -6.17 -12.10 25.24
CA ASN A 63 -4.83 -12.35 25.81
C ASN A 63 -4.06 -13.47 25.08
N ASP A 64 -4.27 -13.59 23.76
CA ASP A 64 -3.62 -14.60 22.91
C ASP A 64 -2.38 -13.99 22.26
N LEU A 65 -1.20 -14.47 22.70
CA LEU A 65 0.08 -13.99 22.19
C LEU A 65 0.28 -14.34 20.72
N MET A 66 -0.09 -15.56 20.27
CA MET A 66 0.07 -15.96 18.87
C MET A 66 -0.82 -15.10 17.97
N PHE A 67 -2.04 -14.78 18.41
CA PHE A 67 -2.91 -13.88 17.65
C PHE A 67 -2.41 -12.46 17.62
N SER A 68 -1.93 -11.98 18.75
CA SER A 68 -1.40 -10.62 18.86
C SER A 68 -0.20 -10.44 17.93
N LEU A 69 0.73 -11.40 17.89
CA LEU A 69 1.89 -11.35 16.99
C LEU A 69 1.47 -11.40 15.51
N THR A 70 0.52 -12.26 15.17
CA THR A 70 -0.03 -12.38 13.82
C THR A 70 -0.71 -11.09 13.36
N CYS A 71 -1.53 -10.47 14.21
CA CYS A 71 -2.17 -9.20 13.92
C CYS A 71 -1.15 -8.07 13.80
N LEU A 72 -0.17 -8.02 14.70
CA LEU A 72 0.88 -7.00 14.69
C LEU A 72 1.71 -7.07 13.39
N MET A 73 2.10 -8.27 12.98
CA MET A 73 2.80 -8.48 11.71
C MET A 73 1.97 -7.95 10.52
N ASN A 74 0.67 -8.25 10.49
CA ASN A 74 -0.23 -7.74 9.44
C ASN A 74 -0.35 -6.22 9.47
N VAL A 75 -0.46 -5.59 10.65
CA VAL A 75 -0.47 -4.13 10.79
C VAL A 75 0.80 -3.53 10.19
N ILE A 76 1.98 -4.03 10.59
CA ILE A 76 3.28 -3.52 10.09
C ILE A 76 3.37 -3.63 8.57
N LEU A 77 2.99 -4.78 8.00
CA LEU A 77 3.06 -5.00 6.56
C LEU A 77 2.08 -4.12 5.77
N ASN A 78 0.86 -3.93 6.27
CA ASN A 78 -0.12 -3.02 5.65
C ASN A 78 0.38 -1.57 5.70
N VAL A 79 0.93 -1.12 6.84
CA VAL A 79 1.54 0.22 6.96
C VAL A 79 2.70 0.40 5.98
N ALA A 80 3.60 -0.58 5.89
CA ALA A 80 4.74 -0.54 4.97
C ALA A 80 4.26 -0.46 3.51
N PHE A 81 3.24 -1.26 3.15
CA PHE A 81 2.68 -1.27 1.80
C PHE A 81 2.02 0.06 1.43
N ILE A 82 1.15 0.58 2.31
CA ILE A 82 0.48 1.87 2.11
C ILE A 82 1.52 2.98 1.95
N SER A 83 2.53 3.01 2.82
CA SER A 83 3.62 4.00 2.78
C SER A 83 4.40 3.94 1.46
N MET A 84 4.72 2.74 0.98
CA MET A 84 5.39 2.55 -0.31
C MET A 84 4.53 3.08 -1.47
N VAL A 85 3.25 2.71 -1.51
CA VAL A 85 2.33 3.13 -2.57
C VAL A 85 2.15 4.65 -2.57
N MET A 86 2.00 5.26 -1.39
CA MET A 86 1.92 6.72 -1.23
C MET A 86 3.18 7.42 -1.74
N THR A 87 4.37 6.92 -1.35
CA THR A 87 5.64 7.50 -1.80
C THR A 87 5.80 7.43 -3.33
N LYS A 88 5.45 6.30 -3.94
CA LYS A 88 5.47 6.14 -5.40
C LYS A 88 4.48 7.08 -6.10
N ARG A 89 3.28 7.25 -5.54
CA ARG A 89 2.26 8.19 -6.05
C ARG A 89 2.73 9.63 -5.99
N GLN A 90 3.29 10.05 -4.87
CA GLN A 90 3.82 11.40 -4.69
C GLN A 90 4.96 11.69 -5.68
N ARG A 91 5.93 10.78 -5.81
CA ARG A 91 7.02 10.93 -6.78
C ARG A 91 6.52 11.05 -8.21
N PHE A 92 5.52 10.25 -8.59
CA PHE A 92 4.92 10.31 -9.92
C PHE A 92 4.18 11.63 -10.17
N PHE A 93 3.44 12.12 -9.18
CA PHE A 93 2.75 13.41 -9.30
C PHE A 93 3.72 14.59 -9.43
N ILE A 94 4.82 14.57 -8.67
CA ILE A 94 5.89 15.58 -8.77
C ILE A 94 6.55 15.52 -10.16
N ALA A 95 6.83 14.32 -10.68
CA ALA A 95 7.39 14.15 -12.02
C ALA A 95 6.48 14.74 -13.10
N ILE A 96 5.18 14.43 -13.07
CA ILE A 96 4.20 15.01 -14.01
C ILE A 96 4.16 16.54 -13.91
N LYS A 97 4.15 17.09 -12.69
CA LYS A 97 4.12 18.54 -12.48
C LYS A 97 5.34 19.23 -13.11
N ASN A 98 6.53 18.65 -12.93
CA ASN A 98 7.77 19.19 -13.49
C ASN A 98 7.80 19.09 -15.03
N ASP A 99 7.35 17.98 -15.61
CA ASP A 99 7.27 17.80 -17.07
C ASP A 99 6.29 18.79 -17.71
N THR A 100 5.13 19.02 -17.05
CA THR A 100 4.11 19.96 -17.53
C THR A 100 4.63 21.40 -17.50
N GLN A 101 5.32 21.80 -16.43
CA GLN A 101 5.92 23.13 -16.31
C GLN A 101 7.00 23.36 -17.37
N THR A 102 7.87 22.38 -17.62
CA THR A 102 8.93 22.46 -18.62
C THR A 102 8.35 22.57 -20.04
N SER A 103 7.32 21.78 -20.34
CA SER A 103 6.62 21.83 -21.63
C SER A 103 5.93 23.18 -21.88
N GLY A 104 5.35 23.79 -20.84
CA GLY A 104 4.75 25.12 -20.91
C GLY A 104 5.77 26.22 -21.21
N VAL A 105 6.96 26.15 -20.59
CA VAL A 105 8.06 27.10 -20.85
C VAL A 105 8.56 26.98 -22.30
N HIS A 106 8.71 25.75 -22.82
CA HIS A 106 9.11 25.55 -24.22
C HIS A 106 8.07 26.07 -25.22
N ALA A 107 6.78 25.89 -24.91
CA ALA A 107 5.70 26.40 -25.76
C ALA A 107 5.76 27.94 -25.83
N ASP A 108 5.84 28.62 -24.69
CA ASP A 108 5.89 30.10 -24.63
C ASP A 108 7.14 30.65 -25.35
N ALA A 109 8.31 30.05 -25.12
CA ALA A 109 9.54 30.43 -25.84
C ALA A 109 9.41 30.29 -27.37
N THR A 110 8.70 29.26 -27.84
CA THR A 110 8.43 29.05 -29.28
C THR A 110 7.50 30.13 -29.84
N TYR A 111 6.46 30.52 -29.10
CA TYR A 111 5.56 31.60 -29.48
C TYR A 111 6.30 32.96 -29.57
N GLN A 112 7.13 33.27 -28.58
CA GLN A 112 7.94 34.51 -28.58
C GLN A 112 8.91 34.55 -29.78
N MET A 113 9.59 33.45 -30.09
CA MET A 113 10.49 33.38 -31.25
C MET A 113 9.75 33.56 -32.59
N ASN A 114 8.52 33.07 -32.73
CA ASN A 114 7.76 33.23 -33.96
C ASN A 114 7.23 34.67 -34.13
N ASN A 115 6.84 35.35 -33.05
CA ASN A 115 6.40 36.74 -33.09
C ASN A 115 7.54 37.73 -33.39
N LEU A 116 8.79 37.39 -33.08
CA LEU A 116 9.97 38.21 -33.40
C LEU A 116 10.42 38.12 -34.87
N LYS A 117 9.84 37.21 -35.65
CA LYS A 117 10.16 37.02 -37.09
C LYS A 117 9.18 37.73 -38.03
N ILE A 118 8.29 38.56 -37.50
CA ILE A 118 7.33 39.42 -38.23
C ILE A 118 7.85 40.85 -38.18
#